data_AF-A0A414ENU0-F1
#
_entry.id   AF-A0A414ENU0-F1
#
_cell.length_a   1.000
_cell.length_b   1.000
_cell.length_c   1.000
_cell.angle_alpha   90.00
_cell.angle_beta   90.00
_cell.angle_gamma   90.00
#
_symmetry.space_group_name_H-M   'P 1'
#
loop_
_entity.id
_entity.type
_entity.pdbx_description
1 polymer ?
#
loop_
_entity_poly.entity_id
_entity_poly.type
_entity_poly.pdbx_seq_one_letter_code
_entity_poly.pdbx_strand_id
1 'polypeptide(L)'
;MENLKRMIKKVMIFLLIFALCVPAMELNNAQAAKLSSRKVDKLYSNALNKWISHPKRMKITDDLRARSGWNYNDTGKKVDIHRIYCSDMSMWMKKDLNADGIPEYLAYLPQGQMLILTIYKNKVKVLGVIQTTSWVGPSVYYNKKTNTFTITATINARTVSRNVYKIRKGKMYRVATLSDYVGMVMNINGYQPIYRYLNGKKVSKKRYYKYYNKYCKKMKYIKWTANQG
;
A
#
# COMPACT_ATOMS: atom_id res chain seq x y z
N MET A 1 56.50 8.00 -5.40
CA MET A 1 55.54 9.12 -5.22
C MET A 1 54.24 8.96 -6.01
N GLU A 2 54.24 8.39 -7.22
CA GLU A 2 53.01 8.25 -8.05
C GLU A 2 51.93 7.37 -7.42
N ASN A 3 52.30 6.26 -6.77
CA ASN A 3 51.34 5.38 -6.10
C ASN A 3 50.58 6.07 -4.97
N LEU A 4 51.24 6.97 -4.24
CA LEU A 4 50.61 7.77 -3.17
C LEU A 4 49.62 8.78 -3.77
N LYS A 5 49.99 9.47 -4.85
CA LYS A 5 49.09 10.38 -5.58
C LYS A 5 47.86 9.63 -6.13
N ARG A 6 48.04 8.42 -6.64
CA ARG A 6 46.95 7.58 -7.17
C ARG A 6 46.01 7.09 -6.06
N MET A 7 46.54 6.78 -4.88
CA MET A 7 45.75 6.38 -3.71
C MET A 7 44.92 7.55 -3.17
N ILE A 8 45.54 8.73 -3.00
CA ILE A 8 44.84 9.96 -2.56
C ILE A 8 43.71 10.32 -3.53
N LYS A 9 43.95 10.22 -4.85
CA LYS A 9 42.92 10.51 -5.87
C LYS A 9 41.73 9.54 -5.77
N LYS A 10 41.96 8.26 -5.49
CA LYS A 10 40.89 7.27 -5.27
C LYS A 10 40.09 7.55 -3.99
N VAL A 11 40.76 7.93 -2.91
CA VAL A 11 40.11 8.28 -1.63
C VAL A 11 39.26 9.55 -1.80
N MET A 12 39.79 10.58 -2.47
CA MET A 12 39.04 11.80 -2.77
C MET A 12 37.81 11.52 -3.64
N ILE A 13 37.92 10.69 -4.68
CA ILE A 13 36.77 10.30 -5.51
C ILE A 13 35.73 9.54 -4.66
N PHE A 14 36.16 8.64 -3.78
CA PHE A 14 35.25 7.92 -2.88
C PHE A 14 34.54 8.86 -1.89
N LEU A 15 35.26 9.85 -1.33
CA LEU A 15 34.68 10.89 -0.47
C LEU A 15 33.75 11.84 -1.23
N LEU A 16 34.05 12.18 -2.48
CA LEU A 16 33.18 12.99 -3.35
C LEU A 16 31.91 12.21 -3.72
N ILE A 17 32.01 10.91 -4.00
CA ILE A 17 30.84 10.03 -4.20
C ILE A 17 30.03 9.95 -2.91
N PHE A 18 30.67 9.84 -1.74
CA PHE A 18 29.97 9.85 -0.45
C PHE A 18 29.26 11.20 -0.23
N ALA A 19 29.91 12.33 -0.47
CA ALA A 19 29.33 13.67 -0.35
C ALA A 19 28.21 13.95 -1.38
N LEU A 20 28.34 13.44 -2.61
CA LEU A 20 27.31 13.52 -3.66
C LEU A 20 26.20 12.46 -3.50
N CYS A 21 26.39 11.44 -2.67
CA CYS A 21 25.34 10.54 -2.17
C CYS A 21 24.70 11.03 -0.86
N VAL A 22 25.21 12.12 -0.27
CA VAL A 22 24.63 12.82 0.89
C VAL A 22 23.53 13.86 0.55
N PRO A 23 23.01 14.09 -0.67
CA PRO A 23 21.79 14.91 -0.84
C PRO A 23 20.51 14.14 -0.49
N ALA A 24 20.57 13.25 0.50
CA ALA A 24 19.42 12.56 1.10
C ALA A 24 19.26 12.81 2.61
N MET A 25 20.25 13.42 3.29
CA MET A 25 20.11 13.72 4.73
C MET A 25 19.47 15.08 5.02
N GLU A 26 19.44 16.01 4.07
CA GLU A 26 18.77 17.32 4.27
C GLU A 26 17.25 17.32 3.98
N LEU A 27 16.66 16.19 3.57
CA LEU A 27 15.22 16.14 3.24
C LEU A 27 14.30 15.64 4.38
N ASN A 28 14.83 15.35 5.56
CA ASN A 28 14.03 14.81 6.69
C ASN A 28 13.86 15.76 7.88
N ASN A 29 14.67 16.83 8.00
CA ASN A 29 14.55 17.73 9.16
C ASN A 29 13.31 18.65 9.09
N ALA A 30 12.71 18.87 7.91
CA ALA A 30 11.49 19.67 7.79
C ALA A 30 10.19 18.92 8.17
N GLN A 31 10.27 17.64 8.52
CA GLN A 31 9.16 16.85 9.10
C GLN A 31 9.40 16.54 10.59
N ALA A 32 10.39 17.19 11.21
CA ALA A 32 10.92 16.89 12.55
C ALA A 32 10.13 17.45 13.74
N ALA A 33 8.87 17.84 13.56
CA ALA A 33 7.91 17.88 14.66
C ALA A 33 6.89 16.77 14.41
N LYS A 34 7.13 15.57 14.97
CA LYS A 34 6.13 14.50 14.98
C LYS A 34 4.82 15.10 15.47
N LEU A 35 3.78 15.06 14.65
CA LEU A 35 2.47 15.56 15.04
C LEU A 35 2.01 14.80 16.28
N SER A 36 1.53 15.51 17.29
CA SER A 36 0.92 14.84 18.45
C SER A 36 -0.29 14.02 18.00
N SER A 37 -0.59 12.91 18.69
CA SER A 37 -1.76 12.07 18.37
C SER A 37 -3.04 12.89 18.31
N ARG A 38 -3.22 13.82 19.26
CA ARG A 38 -4.37 14.74 19.29
C ARG A 38 -4.48 15.61 18.03
N LYS A 39 -3.35 16.09 17.51
CA LYS A 39 -3.34 16.90 16.28
C LYS A 39 -3.63 16.06 15.04
N VAL A 40 -3.11 14.84 14.97
CA VAL A 40 -3.42 13.88 13.90
C VAL A 40 -4.92 13.58 13.87
N ASP A 41 -5.50 13.28 15.03
CA ASP A 41 -6.93 12.97 15.15
C ASP A 41 -7.79 14.15 14.72
N LYS A 42 -7.48 15.36 15.20
CA LYS A 42 -8.17 16.58 14.80
C LYS A 42 -8.12 16.82 13.28
N LEU A 43 -6.97 16.59 12.65
CA LEU A 43 -6.82 16.77 11.20
C LEU A 43 -7.71 15.79 10.42
N TYR A 44 -7.71 14.51 10.80
CA TYR A 44 -8.57 13.52 10.14
C TYR A 44 -10.05 13.79 10.40
N SER A 45 -10.48 14.00 11.64
CA SER A 45 -11.87 14.29 11.98
C SER A 45 -12.40 15.52 11.24
N ASN A 46 -11.63 16.60 11.18
CA ASN A 46 -12.02 17.81 10.44
C ASN A 46 -12.21 17.54 8.94
N ALA A 47 -11.31 16.76 8.34
CA ALA A 47 -11.42 16.42 6.91
C ALA A 47 -12.62 15.51 6.63
N LEU A 48 -12.82 14.48 7.44
CA LEU A 48 -13.94 13.54 7.31
C LEU A 48 -15.29 14.25 7.51
N ASN A 49 -15.44 15.06 8.56
CA ASN A 49 -16.65 15.84 8.82
C ASN A 49 -16.95 16.82 7.69
N LYS A 50 -15.91 17.51 7.17
CA LYS A 50 -16.09 18.39 6.01
C LYS A 50 -16.65 17.66 4.80
N TRP A 51 -16.18 16.43 4.54
CA TRP A 51 -16.66 15.61 3.42
C TRP A 51 -18.01 14.93 3.68
N ILE A 52 -18.49 14.89 4.93
CA ILE A 52 -19.87 14.54 5.26
C ILE A 52 -20.79 15.70 4.88
N SER A 53 -20.48 16.91 5.37
CA SER A 53 -21.28 18.10 5.07
C SER A 53 -21.22 18.52 3.60
N HIS A 54 -20.10 18.22 2.92
CA HIS A 54 -19.88 18.50 1.50
C HIS A 54 -19.40 17.22 0.80
N PRO A 55 -20.32 16.33 0.41
CA PRO A 55 -20.00 15.05 -0.22
C PRO A 55 -19.03 15.19 -1.38
N LYS A 56 -17.99 14.35 -1.38
CA LYS A 56 -16.95 14.35 -2.40
C LYS A 56 -16.97 13.06 -3.22
N ARG A 57 -17.02 13.21 -4.54
CA ARG A 57 -16.81 12.11 -5.49
C ARG A 57 -15.36 12.04 -5.94
N MET A 58 -14.77 10.85 -5.92
CA MET A 58 -13.40 10.64 -6.38
C MET A 58 -13.32 9.40 -7.28
N LYS A 59 -12.36 9.42 -8.21
CA LYS A 59 -12.08 8.25 -9.05
C LYS A 59 -11.42 7.16 -8.19
N ILE A 60 -11.85 5.92 -8.41
CA ILE A 60 -11.13 4.74 -7.94
C ILE A 60 -9.73 4.78 -8.56
N THR A 61 -8.71 4.89 -7.71
CA THR A 61 -7.30 5.00 -8.11
C THR A 61 -6.67 3.64 -8.34
N ASP A 62 -7.22 2.59 -7.74
CA ASP A 62 -6.74 1.23 -7.94
C ASP A 62 -7.85 0.20 -7.73
N ASP A 63 -7.70 -0.96 -8.36
CA ASP A 63 -8.56 -2.13 -8.17
C ASP A 63 -7.69 -3.33 -7.77
N LEU A 64 -7.95 -3.90 -6.59
CA LEU A 64 -7.18 -5.03 -6.08
C LEU A 64 -7.42 -6.31 -6.88
N ARG A 65 -8.53 -6.39 -7.60
CA ARG A 65 -8.92 -7.52 -8.46
C ARG A 65 -8.19 -7.47 -9.79
N ALA A 66 -7.82 -6.28 -10.25
CA ALA A 66 -7.03 -6.12 -11.47
C ALA A 66 -5.66 -6.80 -11.34
N ARG A 67 -5.11 -7.26 -12.47
CA ARG A 67 -3.80 -7.95 -12.56
C ARG A 67 -3.72 -9.28 -11.81
N SER A 68 -4.87 -9.84 -11.41
CA SER A 68 -4.97 -11.17 -10.80
C SER A 68 -5.25 -12.31 -11.78
N GLY A 69 -5.44 -11.99 -13.07
CA GLY A 69 -5.98 -12.90 -14.08
C GLY A 69 -7.51 -12.85 -14.19
N TRP A 70 -8.18 -12.05 -13.36
CA TRP A 70 -9.61 -11.76 -13.44
C TRP A 70 -9.90 -10.51 -14.30
N ASN A 71 -11.04 -10.51 -15.01
CA ASN A 71 -11.33 -9.53 -16.07
C ASN A 71 -12.08 -8.25 -15.62
N TYR A 72 -12.27 -8.04 -14.32
CA TYR A 72 -12.91 -6.82 -13.81
C TYR A 72 -11.89 -5.77 -13.36
N ASN A 73 -12.20 -4.51 -13.68
CA ASN A 73 -11.40 -3.37 -13.27
C ASN A 73 -12.27 -2.11 -13.21
N ASP A 74 -12.45 -1.57 -11.99
CA ASP A 74 -13.24 -0.36 -11.76
C ASP A 74 -12.38 0.90 -11.63
N THR A 75 -11.06 0.80 -11.88
CA THR A 75 -10.15 1.96 -11.87
C THR A 75 -10.71 3.06 -12.78
N GLY A 76 -10.79 4.29 -12.27
CA GLY A 76 -11.31 5.45 -12.98
C GLY A 76 -12.79 5.75 -12.74
N LYS A 77 -13.61 4.79 -12.29
CA LYS A 77 -15.02 5.04 -11.93
C LYS A 77 -15.11 5.96 -10.71
N LYS A 78 -16.09 6.87 -10.70
CA LYS A 78 -16.30 7.85 -9.63
C LYS A 78 -17.21 7.31 -8.54
N VAL A 79 -16.79 7.40 -7.29
CA VAL A 79 -17.55 6.94 -6.11
C VAL A 79 -17.60 8.03 -5.04
N ASP A 80 -18.66 8.01 -4.24
CA ASP A 80 -18.83 8.88 -3.07
C ASP A 80 -17.98 8.37 -1.90
N ILE A 81 -16.94 9.12 -1.53
CA ILE A 81 -15.97 8.61 -0.55
C ILE A 81 -16.50 8.61 0.88
N HIS A 82 -17.51 9.44 1.19
CA HIS A 82 -18.09 9.54 2.53
C HIS A 82 -18.78 8.23 2.95
N ARG A 83 -19.41 7.53 2.00
CA ARG A 83 -20.06 6.24 2.24
C ARG A 83 -19.10 5.18 2.82
N ILE A 84 -17.80 5.30 2.53
CA ILE A 84 -16.78 4.32 2.93
C ILE A 84 -16.50 4.35 4.43
N TYR A 85 -16.73 5.49 5.09
CA TYR A 85 -16.43 5.67 6.52
C TYR A 85 -17.62 6.13 7.36
N CYS A 86 -18.77 6.44 6.74
CA CYS A 86 -20.01 6.80 7.43
C CYS A 86 -21.00 5.64 7.58
N SER A 87 -20.80 4.52 6.89
CA SER A 87 -21.69 3.37 7.05
C SER A 87 -21.39 2.65 8.36
N ASP A 88 -22.42 2.16 9.03
CA ASP A 88 -22.32 1.32 10.24
C ASP A 88 -21.56 0.02 10.00
N MET A 89 -21.47 -0.42 8.74
CA MET A 89 -20.69 -1.59 8.33
C MET A 89 -19.21 -1.27 8.09
N SER A 90 -18.83 0.00 8.15
CA SER A 90 -17.45 0.41 7.86
C SER A 90 -16.51 -0.09 8.95
N MET A 91 -15.31 -0.48 8.54
CA MET A 91 -14.22 -0.70 9.47
C MET A 91 -13.11 0.29 9.18
N TRP A 92 -12.35 0.66 10.20
CA TRP A 92 -11.25 1.60 10.05
C TRP A 92 -10.04 1.22 10.88
N MET A 93 -8.91 1.85 10.59
CA MET A 93 -7.70 1.78 11.40
C MET A 93 -6.82 3.00 11.18
N LYS A 94 -5.98 3.30 12.17
CA LYS A 94 -4.90 4.29 12.07
C LYS A 94 -3.57 3.60 12.31
N LYS A 95 -2.69 3.58 11.30
CA LYS A 95 -1.38 2.94 11.41
C LYS A 95 -0.36 3.62 10.52
N ASP A 96 0.85 3.79 11.03
CA ASP A 96 2.00 4.24 10.22
C ASP A 96 2.40 3.13 9.24
N LEU A 97 2.21 3.39 7.94
CA LEU A 97 2.46 2.44 6.85
C LEU A 97 3.76 2.73 6.09
N ASN A 98 4.53 3.74 6.49
CA ASN A 98 5.75 4.16 5.79
C ASN A 98 6.94 4.52 6.71
N ALA A 99 6.79 4.30 8.02
CA ALA A 99 7.74 4.62 9.08
C ALA A 99 8.16 6.09 9.16
N ASP A 100 7.31 7.04 8.76
CA ASP A 100 7.57 8.48 8.91
C ASP A 100 7.03 9.07 10.23
N GLY A 101 6.39 8.23 11.05
CA GLY A 101 5.82 8.62 12.34
C GLY A 101 4.42 9.26 12.25
N ILE A 102 3.85 9.39 11.05
CA ILE A 102 2.48 9.85 10.83
C ILE A 102 1.62 8.62 10.49
N PRO A 103 0.59 8.29 11.28
CA PRO A 103 -0.27 7.17 10.94
C PRO A 103 -1.19 7.52 9.77
N GLU A 104 -1.28 6.63 8.78
CA GLU A 104 -2.33 6.68 7.77
C GLU A 104 -3.68 6.26 8.36
N TYR A 105 -4.75 6.91 7.89
CA TYR A 105 -6.13 6.51 8.14
C TYR A 105 -6.63 5.65 6.99
N LEU A 106 -7.14 4.46 7.32
CA LEU A 106 -7.72 3.53 6.37
C LEU A 106 -9.14 3.25 6.81
N ALA A 107 -10.08 3.29 5.87
CA ALA A 107 -11.45 2.81 6.08
C ALA A 107 -11.84 1.91 4.93
N TYR A 108 -12.65 0.89 5.19
CA TYR A 108 -13.27 0.11 4.13
C TYR A 108 -14.72 -0.19 4.45
N LEU A 109 -15.48 -0.34 3.37
CA LEU A 109 -16.87 -0.70 3.33
C LEU A 109 -16.96 -2.14 2.79
N PRO A 110 -17.61 -3.10 3.48
CA PRO A 110 -17.71 -4.50 3.06
C PRO A 110 -18.27 -4.71 1.64
N GLN A 111 -19.00 -3.73 1.10
CA GLN A 111 -19.49 -3.67 -0.27
C GLN A 111 -18.38 -3.48 -1.32
N GLY A 112 -17.11 -3.37 -0.91
CA GLY A 112 -15.95 -3.50 -1.80
C GLY A 112 -15.18 -2.21 -2.05
N GLN A 113 -15.23 -1.23 -1.15
CA GLN A 113 -14.52 0.04 -1.34
C GLN A 113 -13.67 0.39 -0.14
N MET A 114 -12.48 0.92 -0.38
CA MET A 114 -11.51 1.29 0.64
C MET A 114 -10.95 2.68 0.38
N LEU A 115 -10.81 3.48 1.42
CA LEU A 115 -10.23 4.81 1.41
C LEU A 115 -8.93 4.80 2.21
N ILE A 116 -7.87 5.36 1.65
CA ILE A 116 -6.58 5.54 2.33
C ILE A 116 -6.22 7.02 2.34
N LEU A 117 -5.96 7.55 3.53
CA LEU A 117 -5.61 8.94 3.76
C LEU A 117 -4.26 9.06 4.49
N THR A 118 -3.51 10.09 4.16
CA THR A 118 -2.28 10.48 4.89
C THR A 118 -2.36 11.95 5.30
N ILE A 119 -1.50 12.37 6.21
CA ILE A 119 -1.24 13.79 6.48
C ILE A 119 0.10 14.14 5.87
N TYR A 120 0.10 15.09 4.94
CA TYR A 120 1.31 15.59 4.30
C TYR A 120 1.32 17.11 4.30
N LYS A 121 2.39 17.73 4.84
CA LYS A 121 2.49 19.18 5.04
C LYS A 121 1.27 19.74 5.79
N ASN A 122 0.92 19.11 6.93
CA ASN A 122 -0.22 19.48 7.79
C ASN A 122 -1.61 19.46 7.11
N LYS A 123 -1.75 18.79 5.97
CA LYS A 123 -3.03 18.65 5.25
C LYS A 123 -3.36 17.19 5.02
N VAL A 124 -4.63 16.83 5.22
CA VAL A 124 -5.13 15.50 4.86
C VAL A 124 -5.16 15.35 3.34
N LYS A 125 -4.60 14.25 2.86
CA LYS A 125 -4.58 13.87 1.44
C LYS A 125 -5.16 12.49 1.25
N VAL A 126 -5.92 12.33 0.18
CA VAL A 126 -6.35 11.01 -0.29
C VAL A 126 -5.17 10.35 -1.01
N LEU A 127 -4.66 9.26 -0.45
CA LEU A 127 -3.63 8.43 -1.08
C LEU A 127 -4.23 7.49 -2.12
N GLY A 128 -5.42 6.96 -1.86
CA GLY A 128 -6.11 6.10 -2.79
C GLY A 128 -7.57 5.87 -2.41
N VAL A 129 -8.38 5.70 -3.44
CA VAL A 129 -9.71 5.11 -3.38
C VAL A 129 -9.61 3.78 -4.10
N ILE A 130 -9.75 2.69 -3.38
CA ILE A 130 -9.41 1.35 -3.84
C ILE A 130 -10.68 0.51 -3.94
N GLN A 131 -10.91 -0.08 -5.11
CA GLN A 131 -11.89 -1.12 -5.28
C GLN A 131 -11.31 -2.43 -4.75
N THR A 132 -12.04 -3.04 -3.82
CA THR A 132 -11.73 -4.35 -3.25
C THR A 132 -12.77 -5.36 -3.74
N THR A 133 -12.76 -6.55 -3.14
CA THR A 133 -13.78 -7.57 -3.30
C THR A 133 -14.90 -7.33 -2.29
N SER A 134 -16.15 -7.52 -2.70
CA SER A 134 -17.24 -7.78 -1.74
C SER A 134 -17.04 -9.20 -1.16
N TRP A 135 -17.66 -9.52 -0.03
CA TRP A 135 -17.61 -10.81 0.70
C TRP A 135 -16.56 -10.94 1.82
N VAL A 136 -15.27 -10.75 1.52
CA VAL A 136 -14.20 -10.85 2.53
C VAL A 136 -13.44 -9.53 2.57
N GLY A 137 -13.42 -8.90 3.75
CA GLY A 137 -12.73 -7.63 3.97
C GLY A 137 -11.25 -7.72 3.57
N PRO A 138 -10.67 -6.65 3.00
CA PRO A 138 -9.26 -6.65 2.62
C PRO A 138 -8.38 -6.83 3.87
N SER A 139 -7.32 -7.62 3.76
CA SER A 139 -6.33 -7.75 4.83
C SER A 139 -5.15 -6.82 4.57
N VAL A 140 -4.75 -6.04 5.56
CA VAL A 140 -3.64 -5.09 5.44
C VAL A 140 -2.46 -5.56 6.27
N TYR A 141 -1.27 -5.47 5.68
CA TYR A 141 -0.03 -5.90 6.31
C TYR A 141 1.07 -4.86 6.12
N TYR A 142 1.98 -4.76 7.09
CA TYR A 142 3.17 -3.91 6.98
C TYR A 142 4.45 -4.75 6.99
N ASN A 143 5.38 -4.43 6.08
CA ASN A 143 6.71 -5.02 6.02
C ASN A 143 7.77 -3.97 6.33
N LYS A 144 8.32 -4.05 7.55
CA LYS A 144 9.37 -3.14 8.04
C LYS A 144 10.65 -3.21 7.23
N LYS A 145 11.03 -4.40 6.73
CA LYS A 145 12.30 -4.60 5.99
C LYS A 145 12.32 -3.82 4.68
N THR A 146 11.21 -3.79 3.96
CA THR A 146 11.10 -3.10 2.66
C THR A 146 10.48 -1.71 2.77
N ASN A 147 9.96 -1.37 3.95
CA ASN A 147 9.14 -0.19 4.21
C ASN A 147 8.03 -0.08 3.15
N THR A 148 7.18 -1.10 3.12
CA THR A 148 6.04 -1.26 2.23
C THR A 148 4.87 -1.83 3.01
N PHE A 149 3.67 -1.54 2.57
CA PHE A 149 2.46 -2.22 3.06
C PHE A 149 1.82 -3.02 1.94
N THR A 150 1.09 -4.07 2.29
CA THR A 150 0.40 -4.96 1.35
C THR A 150 -1.07 -4.96 1.68
N ILE A 151 -1.91 -4.77 0.66
CA ILE A 151 -3.35 -4.99 0.75
C ILE A 151 -3.66 -6.28 0.00
N THR A 152 -4.23 -7.24 0.70
CA THR A 152 -4.61 -8.54 0.18
C THR A 152 -6.12 -8.61 0.00
N ALA A 153 -6.57 -9.04 -1.18
CA ALA A 153 -7.97 -9.31 -1.48
C ALA A 153 -8.14 -10.74 -1.99
N THR A 154 -9.17 -11.41 -1.51
CA THR A 154 -9.60 -12.74 -1.98
C THR A 154 -10.63 -12.52 -3.10
N ILE A 155 -10.19 -12.68 -4.35
CA ILE A 155 -10.99 -12.32 -5.55
C ILE A 155 -12.13 -13.29 -5.77
N ASN A 156 -11.84 -14.57 -5.57
CA ASN A 156 -12.78 -15.65 -5.44
C ASN A 156 -12.23 -16.58 -4.34
N ALA A 157 -12.96 -17.63 -3.96
CA ALA A 157 -12.57 -18.54 -2.89
C ALA A 157 -11.12 -19.10 -2.98
N ARG A 158 -10.48 -19.06 -4.16
CA ARG A 158 -9.16 -19.66 -4.42
C ARG A 158 -8.15 -18.74 -5.13
N THR A 159 -8.51 -17.48 -5.40
CA THR A 159 -7.62 -16.46 -6.00
C THR A 159 -7.32 -15.39 -4.99
N VAL A 160 -6.04 -15.20 -4.68
CA VAL A 160 -5.59 -14.13 -3.78
C VAL A 160 -4.77 -13.13 -4.58
N SER A 161 -5.09 -11.85 -4.41
CA SER A 161 -4.34 -10.73 -4.98
C SER A 161 -3.68 -9.92 -3.87
N ARG A 162 -2.35 -9.83 -3.90
CA ARG A 162 -1.51 -9.12 -2.92
C ARG A 162 -0.91 -7.90 -3.61
N ASN A 163 -1.43 -6.72 -3.30
CA ASN A 163 -0.96 -5.47 -3.87
C ASN A 163 -0.02 -4.79 -2.88
N VAL A 164 1.26 -4.68 -3.26
CA VAL A 164 2.33 -4.12 -2.45
C VAL A 164 2.50 -2.65 -2.82
N TYR A 165 2.45 -1.78 -1.81
CA TYR A 165 2.50 -0.34 -1.96
C TYR A 165 3.60 0.28 -1.10
N LYS A 166 3.98 1.51 -1.48
CA LYS A 166 4.87 2.38 -0.72
C LYS A 166 4.36 3.80 -0.74
N ILE A 167 4.54 4.55 0.34
CA ILE A 167 4.20 5.97 0.41
C ILE A 167 5.51 6.77 0.35
N ARG A 168 5.54 7.80 -0.50
CA ARG A 168 6.64 8.77 -0.58
C ARG A 168 6.10 10.15 -0.90
N LYS A 169 6.52 11.16 -0.13
CA LYS A 169 6.14 12.58 -0.34
C LYS A 169 4.62 12.77 -0.47
N GLY A 170 3.84 12.11 0.40
CA GLY A 170 2.38 12.20 0.43
C GLY A 170 1.68 11.59 -0.79
N LYS A 171 2.32 10.64 -1.48
CA LYS A 171 1.77 9.88 -2.61
C LYS A 171 1.99 8.39 -2.40
N MET A 172 1.03 7.57 -2.85
CA MET A 172 1.08 6.11 -2.80
C MET A 172 1.50 5.56 -4.16
N TYR A 173 2.41 4.59 -4.17
CA TYR A 173 2.95 3.94 -5.37
C TYR A 173 2.80 2.43 -5.25
N ARG A 174 2.32 1.78 -6.30
CA ARG A 174 2.31 0.31 -6.39
C ARG A 174 3.71 -0.18 -6.75
N VAL A 175 4.26 -1.07 -5.93
CA VAL A 175 5.58 -1.68 -6.12
C VAL A 175 5.45 -3.00 -6.89
N ALA A 176 4.47 -3.82 -6.53
CA ALA A 176 4.18 -5.08 -7.18
C ALA A 176 2.75 -5.52 -6.90
N THR A 177 2.16 -6.30 -7.82
CA THR A 177 0.97 -7.11 -7.58
C THR A 177 1.38 -8.57 -7.72
N LEU A 178 1.18 -9.36 -6.67
CA LEU A 178 1.38 -10.81 -6.69
C LEU A 178 0.02 -11.47 -6.59
N SER A 179 -0.33 -12.28 -7.57
CA SER A 179 -1.59 -13.02 -7.53
C SER A 179 -1.33 -14.49 -7.79
N ASP A 180 -2.04 -15.34 -7.05
CA ASP A 180 -2.06 -16.78 -7.25
C ASP A 180 -3.49 -17.28 -7.30
N TYR A 181 -3.71 -18.24 -8.20
CA TYR A 181 -5.01 -18.85 -8.46
C TYR A 181 -4.84 -20.36 -8.49
N VAL A 182 -5.69 -21.05 -7.73
CA VAL A 182 -5.81 -22.51 -7.78
C VAL A 182 -6.89 -22.86 -8.80
N GLY A 183 -6.50 -23.47 -9.92
CA GLY A 183 -7.37 -23.80 -11.05
C GLY A 183 -8.49 -24.75 -10.67
N MET A 184 -9.71 -24.62 -11.22
CA MET A 184 -10.87 -25.39 -10.76
C MET A 184 -10.82 -26.89 -11.09
N VAL A 185 -10.15 -27.27 -12.18
CA VAL A 185 -10.08 -28.66 -12.67
C VAL A 185 -8.76 -29.30 -12.25
N MET A 186 -8.83 -30.48 -11.64
CA MET A 186 -7.65 -31.32 -11.41
C MET A 186 -7.09 -31.79 -12.75
N ASN A 187 -5.78 -31.76 -12.92
CA ASN A 187 -5.16 -32.36 -14.10
C ASN A 187 -5.32 -33.89 -14.09
N ILE A 188 -4.92 -34.53 -15.20
CA ILE A 188 -4.99 -35.99 -15.37
C ILE A 188 -4.25 -36.79 -14.28
N ASN A 189 -3.37 -36.14 -13.51
CA ASN A 189 -2.59 -36.73 -12.43
C ASN A 189 -3.18 -36.39 -11.03
N GLY A 190 -4.40 -35.87 -10.95
CA GLY A 190 -5.07 -35.50 -9.69
C GLY A 190 -4.55 -34.23 -9.03
N TYR A 191 -3.67 -33.45 -9.69
CA TYR A 191 -3.13 -32.21 -9.14
C TYR A 191 -3.88 -30.98 -9.62
N GLN A 192 -4.22 -30.10 -8.69
CA GLN A 192 -4.84 -28.83 -9.01
C GLN A 192 -3.78 -27.80 -9.44
N PRO A 193 -3.85 -27.24 -10.66
CA PRO A 193 -2.82 -26.35 -11.15
C PRO A 193 -2.83 -25.02 -10.39
N ILE A 194 -1.65 -24.53 -9.99
CA ILE A 194 -1.51 -23.21 -9.35
C ILE A 194 -0.86 -22.24 -10.34
N TYR A 195 -1.65 -21.28 -10.79
CA TYR A 195 -1.21 -20.20 -11.66
C TYR A 195 -0.69 -19.03 -10.83
N ARG A 196 0.42 -18.43 -11.25
CA ARG A 196 1.09 -17.34 -10.55
C ARG A 196 1.29 -16.17 -11.48
N TYR A 197 0.93 -14.99 -10.99
CA TYR A 197 1.01 -13.75 -11.72
C TYR A 197 1.85 -12.74 -10.94
N LEU A 198 2.66 -12.00 -11.68
CA LEU A 198 3.40 -10.85 -11.18
C LEU A 198 3.08 -9.66 -12.07
N ASN A 199 2.49 -8.62 -11.50
CA ASN A 199 2.06 -7.42 -12.22
C ASN A 199 1.16 -7.74 -13.44
N GLY A 200 0.28 -8.73 -13.29
CA GLY A 200 -0.66 -9.14 -14.35
C GLY A 200 -0.09 -10.11 -15.38
N LYS A 201 1.20 -10.45 -15.32
CA LYS A 201 1.82 -11.41 -16.24
C LYS A 201 2.01 -12.76 -15.54
N LYS A 202 1.62 -13.85 -16.20
CA LYS A 202 1.90 -15.22 -15.71
C LYS A 202 3.41 -15.43 -15.63
N VAL A 203 3.90 -16.00 -14.51
CA VAL A 203 5.33 -16.19 -14.24
C VAL A 203 5.62 -17.56 -13.62
N SER A 204 6.88 -17.97 -13.67
CA SER A 204 7.34 -19.20 -13.01
C SER A 204 7.22 -19.11 -11.48
N LYS A 205 7.13 -20.29 -10.83
CA LYS A 205 7.14 -20.43 -9.37
C LYS A 205 8.34 -19.71 -8.73
N LYS A 206 9.55 -19.92 -9.28
CA LYS A 206 10.78 -19.28 -8.82
C LYS A 206 10.70 -17.75 -8.84
N ARG A 207 10.21 -17.18 -9.95
CA ARG A 207 10.07 -15.72 -10.10
C ARG A 207 9.04 -15.15 -9.13
N TYR A 208 7.89 -15.80 -8.97
CA TYR A 208 6.87 -15.38 -8.02
C TYR A 208 7.41 -15.36 -6.57
N TYR A 209 8.02 -16.47 -6.13
CA TYR A 209 8.51 -16.59 -4.75
C TYR A 209 9.68 -15.65 -4.44
N LYS A 210 10.47 -15.22 -5.44
CA LYS A 210 11.46 -14.15 -5.25
C LYS A 210 10.81 -12.87 -4.73
N TYR A 211 9.66 -12.46 -5.29
CA TYR A 211 8.93 -11.26 -4.87
C TYR A 211 8.14 -11.51 -3.59
N TYR A 212 7.50 -12.67 -3.45
CA TYR A 212 6.77 -13.03 -2.23
C TYR A 212 7.69 -13.03 -1.01
N ASN A 213 8.87 -13.64 -1.11
CA ASN A 213 9.84 -13.67 -0.03
C ASN A 213 10.37 -12.28 0.33
N LYS A 214 10.50 -11.39 -0.67
CA LYS A 214 10.95 -10.02 -0.47
C LYS A 214 9.89 -9.16 0.25
N TYR A 215 8.63 -9.23 -0.19
CA TYR A 215 7.59 -8.28 0.22
C TYR A 215 6.54 -8.85 1.18
N CYS A 216 6.21 -10.15 1.09
CA CYS A 216 5.04 -10.73 1.77
C CYS A 216 5.38 -11.77 2.86
N LYS A 217 6.52 -12.46 2.81
CA LYS A 217 6.81 -13.60 3.74
C LYS A 217 6.89 -13.23 5.22
N LYS A 218 7.36 -12.02 5.56
CA LYS A 218 7.56 -11.57 6.96
C LYS A 218 6.80 -10.28 7.27
N MET A 219 5.66 -10.06 6.61
CA MET A 219 4.80 -8.91 6.86
C MET A 219 3.95 -9.13 8.13
N LYS A 220 3.68 -8.08 8.89
CA LYS A 220 2.85 -8.11 10.09
C LYS A 220 1.42 -7.69 9.74
N TYR A 221 0.44 -8.48 10.16
CA TYR A 221 -0.97 -8.14 10.01
C TYR A 221 -1.33 -6.91 10.85
N ILE A 222 -2.19 -6.05 10.31
CA ILE A 222 -2.75 -4.89 11.01
C ILE A 222 -4.25 -5.16 11.17
N LYS A 223 -4.70 -5.19 12.43
CA LYS A 223 -6.09 -5.48 12.78
C LYS A 223 -6.98 -4.27 12.47
N TRP A 224 -8.15 -4.54 11.89
CA TRP A 224 -9.21 -3.57 11.74
C TRP A 224 -9.92 -3.30 13.07
N THR A 225 -10.36 -2.06 13.24
CA THR A 225 -11.29 -1.65 14.29
C THR A 225 -12.67 -1.51 13.66
N ALA A 226 -13.69 -2.17 14.25
CA ALA A 226 -15.07 -1.99 13.82
C ALA A 226 -15.56 -0.59 14.23
N ASN A 227 -16.39 0.07 13.40
CA ASN A 227 -17.21 1.16 13.92
C ASN A 227 -18.18 0.54 14.92
N GLN A 228 -18.07 0.93 16.19
CA GLN A 228 -19.22 0.82 17.08
C GLN A 228 -20.09 2.02 16.72
N GLY A 229 -21.29 1.74 16.20
CA GLY A 229 -22.30 2.77 15.94
C GLY A 229 -22.67 3.53 17.21
#